data_AF-D8FBH1-F1
#
_entry.id   AF-D8FBH1-F1
#
_cell.length_a   1.000
_cell.length_b   1.000
_cell.length_c   1.000
_cell.angle_alpha   90.00
_cell.angle_beta   90.00
_cell.angle_gamma   90.00
#
_symmetry.space_group_name_H-M   'P 1'
#
loop_
_entity.id
_entity.type
_entity.pdbx_description
1 polymer ?
#
loop_
_entity_poly.entity_id
_entity_poly.type
_entity_poly.pdbx_seq_one_letter_code
_entity_poly.pdbx_strand_id
1 'polypeptide(L)'
;MTMKKMILLFMTVFILSGCMKAIESATGIEITKNTNPVMEMEMDLVFLDELAALTKLNQIILERIPISLDDSWPSVLNDYSATPREGEAARYEDYKNCLTNLLKRDFAFYSIYNPKAYFRVLTGQSTGVQALLAQGLIAARNTLIMDGAEEMGRKFEHGKWVISYYPFSCKCPFYSPRFQHLKPGSPQCRNFAARDDCPFFSRPTEEILSEYFLQEGGLDAWEDLKISPDCLRIVEGEKLGPFKTVFYTLFPDHIRDEAARVDSDLEATESELKTVQARLKEENLSSGEEARLEKEEEALEDAAEELIAVQEKLYETALSTLEPTPEKIIKAKKLLEITQFIREGFDEISTAMFALTVKMTDDMIVFSRLGAVQFNNDSVSLTTQGVASQPMPPERARLMTKRMTNLPVNYASILGYAMSQKSLVSEYSDYLEAVAAMEKKMARQ
;
A
#
# COMPACT_ATOMS: atom_id res chain seq x y z
N MET A 1 -6.03 -12.00 -18.38
CA MET A 1 -6.97 -13.01 -17.82
C MET A 1 -8.39 -12.46 -17.97
N THR A 2 -9.36 -13.19 -18.55
CA THR A 2 -10.69 -12.63 -18.84
C THR A 2 -11.54 -12.46 -17.57
N MET A 3 -12.29 -11.36 -17.47
CA MET A 3 -13.11 -10.94 -16.29
C MET A 3 -14.00 -12.06 -15.72
N LYS A 4 -14.54 -12.94 -16.58
CA LYS A 4 -15.33 -14.12 -16.16
C LYS A 4 -14.51 -15.22 -15.45
N LYS A 5 -13.23 -15.40 -15.80
CA LYS A 5 -12.33 -16.34 -15.12
C LYS A 5 -11.88 -15.78 -13.76
N MET A 6 -11.74 -14.45 -13.66
CA MET A 6 -11.50 -13.78 -12.39
C MET A 6 -12.70 -13.96 -11.45
N ILE A 7 -13.93 -13.66 -11.87
CA ILE A 7 -15.16 -13.81 -11.05
C ILE A 7 -15.38 -15.25 -10.55
N LEU A 8 -15.09 -16.26 -11.38
CA LEU A 8 -15.18 -17.65 -10.96
C LEU A 8 -14.14 -18.02 -9.89
N LEU A 9 -12.92 -17.49 -10.02
CA LEU A 9 -11.83 -17.65 -9.04
C LEU A 9 -12.15 -16.88 -7.74
N PHE A 10 -12.77 -15.70 -7.84
CA PHE A 10 -13.29 -14.91 -6.71
C PHE A 10 -14.36 -15.69 -5.93
N MET A 11 -15.38 -16.23 -6.61
CA MET A 11 -16.43 -17.02 -5.97
C MET A 11 -15.88 -18.28 -5.29
N THR A 12 -14.83 -18.89 -5.85
CA THR A 12 -14.16 -20.00 -5.17
C THR A 12 -13.43 -19.50 -3.93
N VAL A 13 -12.59 -18.46 -4.02
CA VAL A 13 -11.83 -17.91 -2.88
C VAL A 13 -12.74 -17.48 -1.71
N PHE A 14 -13.90 -16.89 -1.99
CA PHE A 14 -14.91 -16.52 -0.98
C PHE A 14 -15.56 -17.71 -0.28
N ILE A 15 -15.85 -18.80 -1.01
CA ILE A 15 -16.38 -20.03 -0.43
C ILE A 15 -15.29 -20.77 0.39
N LEU A 16 -14.02 -20.52 0.08
CA LEU A 16 -12.88 -21.21 0.69
C LEU A 16 -12.33 -20.52 1.95
N SER A 17 -12.43 -19.19 2.06
CA SER A 17 -11.88 -18.42 3.19
C SER A 17 -12.68 -18.60 4.49
N GLY A 18 -14.02 -18.64 4.43
CA GLY A 18 -14.88 -18.83 5.60
C GLY A 18 -15.13 -20.29 6.01
N CYS A 19 -14.64 -21.25 5.23
CA CYS A 19 -15.02 -22.66 5.36
C CYS A 19 -13.84 -23.62 5.42
N MET A 20 -12.60 -23.25 5.71
CA MET A 20 -11.53 -24.28 5.81
C MET A 20 -11.91 -25.36 6.83
N LYS A 21 -12.31 -25.00 8.06
CA LYS A 21 -12.84 -25.96 9.04
C LYS A 21 -14.12 -26.64 8.60
N ALA A 22 -15.00 -25.95 7.87
CA ALA A 22 -16.23 -26.54 7.34
C ALA A 22 -15.93 -27.57 6.24
N ILE A 23 -14.92 -27.32 5.40
CA ILE A 23 -14.40 -28.21 4.37
C ILE A 23 -13.68 -29.38 5.05
N GLU A 24 -12.82 -29.15 6.04
CA GLU A 24 -12.20 -30.22 6.83
C GLU A 24 -13.28 -31.11 7.48
N SER A 25 -14.32 -30.50 8.06
CA SER A 25 -15.43 -31.24 8.69
C SER A 25 -16.33 -31.95 7.68
N ALA A 26 -16.51 -31.41 6.48
CA ALA A 26 -17.36 -31.97 5.43
C ALA A 26 -16.65 -32.98 4.53
N THR A 27 -15.33 -32.89 4.41
CA THR A 27 -14.51 -33.70 3.49
C THR A 27 -13.58 -34.68 4.21
N GLY A 28 -13.33 -34.48 5.51
CA GLY A 28 -12.36 -35.26 6.29
C GLY A 28 -10.90 -35.00 5.91
N ILE A 29 -10.62 -34.01 5.06
CA ILE A 29 -9.28 -33.63 4.64
C ILE A 29 -8.70 -32.70 5.70
N GLU A 30 -7.56 -33.03 6.31
CA GLU A 30 -6.88 -32.15 7.30
C GLU A 30 -6.02 -31.10 6.57
N ILE A 31 -6.64 -30.01 6.16
CA ILE A 31 -6.04 -28.90 5.39
C ILE A 31 -5.06 -28.09 6.27
N THR A 32 -5.36 -27.95 7.56
CA THR A 32 -4.60 -27.14 8.54
C THR A 32 -3.48 -27.91 9.26
N LYS A 33 -3.31 -29.21 9.01
CA LYS A 33 -2.35 -30.04 9.77
C LYS A 33 -0.90 -29.57 9.67
N ASN A 34 -0.53 -28.97 8.54
CA ASN A 34 0.83 -28.53 8.26
C ASN A 34 1.02 -27.02 8.45
N THR A 35 -0.04 -26.27 8.77
CA THR A 35 0.10 -24.83 8.99
C THR A 35 0.82 -24.59 10.31
N ASN A 36 1.71 -23.61 10.29
CA ASN A 36 2.43 -23.16 11.46
C ASN A 36 1.82 -21.82 11.90
N PRO A 37 1.11 -21.75 13.05
CA PRO A 37 0.40 -20.54 13.41
C PRO A 37 1.32 -19.33 13.66
N VAL A 38 2.59 -19.57 14.03
CA VAL A 38 3.59 -18.51 14.17
C VAL A 38 3.92 -17.92 12.79
N MET A 39 4.12 -18.76 11.78
CA MET A 39 4.39 -18.30 10.42
C MET A 39 3.17 -17.62 9.79
N GLU A 40 1.96 -18.16 9.98
CA GLU A 40 0.74 -17.55 9.44
C GLU A 40 0.53 -16.13 10.01
N MET A 41 0.74 -15.96 11.31
CA MET A 41 0.66 -14.65 11.97
C MET A 41 1.75 -13.67 11.50
N GLU A 42 2.99 -14.15 11.32
CA GLU A 42 4.09 -13.34 10.77
C GLU A 42 3.81 -12.86 9.34
N MET A 43 3.21 -13.71 8.49
CA MET A 43 2.79 -13.34 7.13
C MET A 43 1.69 -12.27 7.14
N ASP A 44 0.73 -12.37 8.05
CA ASP A 44 -0.33 -11.37 8.19
C ASP A 44 0.22 -10.02 8.66
N LEU A 45 1.14 -10.03 9.63
CA LEU A 45 1.77 -8.83 10.16
C LEU A 45 2.65 -8.13 9.12
N VAL A 46 3.48 -8.84 8.38
CA VAL A 46 4.34 -8.22 7.36
C VAL A 46 3.52 -7.60 6.24
N PHE A 47 2.44 -8.26 5.80
CA PHE A 47 1.55 -7.71 4.79
C PHE A 47 0.93 -6.38 5.26
N LEU A 48 0.50 -6.31 6.52
CA LEU A 48 -0.08 -5.09 7.09
C LEU A 48 0.94 -3.96 7.22
N ASP A 49 2.15 -4.29 7.66
CA ASP A 49 3.23 -3.33 7.78
C ASP A 49 3.59 -2.75 6.39
N GLU A 50 3.68 -3.59 5.36
CA GLU A 50 3.93 -3.13 3.99
C GLU A 50 2.79 -2.27 3.44
N LEU A 51 1.52 -2.62 3.73
CA LEU A 51 0.38 -1.81 3.32
C LEU A 51 0.40 -0.43 4.00
N ALA A 52 0.68 -0.38 5.30
CA ALA A 52 0.83 0.87 6.05
C ALA A 52 2.02 1.72 5.54
N ALA A 53 3.11 1.07 5.14
CA ALA A 53 4.26 1.72 4.54
C ALA A 53 3.92 2.32 3.17
N LEU A 54 3.20 1.58 2.32
CA LEU A 54 2.76 2.04 1.00
C LEU A 54 1.75 3.20 1.11
N THR A 55 0.78 3.14 2.02
CA THR A 55 -0.18 4.25 2.20
C THR A 55 0.51 5.53 2.68
N LYS A 56 1.50 5.42 3.58
CA LYS A 56 2.33 6.57 4.00
C LYS A 56 3.17 7.10 2.83
N LEU A 57 3.76 6.22 2.02
CA LEU A 57 4.51 6.64 0.83
C LEU A 57 3.62 7.43 -0.16
N ASN A 58 2.41 6.93 -0.42
CA ASN A 58 1.45 7.60 -1.29
C ASN A 58 1.04 8.98 -0.74
N GLN A 59 0.83 9.07 0.58
CA GLN A 59 0.56 10.35 1.24
C GLN A 59 1.71 11.36 1.00
N ILE A 60 2.96 10.94 1.20
CA ILE A 60 4.14 11.80 0.97
C ILE A 60 4.20 12.25 -0.50
N ILE A 61 3.95 11.34 -1.44
CA ILE A 61 3.95 11.62 -2.88
C ILE A 61 2.91 12.70 -3.23
N LEU A 62 1.68 12.58 -2.70
CA LEU A 62 0.59 13.50 -3.01
C LEU A 62 0.78 14.88 -2.36
N GLU A 63 1.22 14.91 -1.11
CA GLU A 63 1.23 16.14 -0.31
C GLU A 63 2.56 16.93 -0.36
N ARG A 64 3.69 16.26 -0.59
CA ARG A 64 5.01 16.83 -0.28
C ARG A 64 5.95 16.96 -1.46
N ILE A 65 5.87 16.07 -2.46
CA ILE A 65 6.80 16.10 -3.58
C ILE A 65 6.32 17.10 -4.63
N PRO A 66 7.09 18.16 -4.93
CA PRO A 66 6.68 19.11 -5.95
C PRO A 66 6.77 18.47 -7.34
N ILE A 67 5.84 18.86 -8.20
CA ILE A 67 5.82 18.48 -9.60
C ILE A 67 6.56 19.56 -10.40
N SER A 68 7.32 19.10 -11.38
CA SER A 68 8.01 19.94 -12.36
C SER A 68 7.74 19.38 -13.75
N LEU A 69 7.69 20.25 -14.77
CA LEU A 69 7.58 19.80 -16.16
C LEU A 69 8.88 19.14 -16.65
N ASP A 70 10.02 19.50 -16.07
CA ASP A 70 11.34 19.03 -16.49
C ASP A 70 11.75 17.72 -15.80
N ASP A 71 11.30 17.51 -14.56
CA ASP A 71 11.68 16.32 -13.78
C ASP A 71 10.80 15.10 -14.11
N SER A 72 11.41 13.97 -14.43
CA SER A 72 10.72 12.75 -14.84
C SER A 72 10.33 11.83 -13.69
N TRP A 73 10.50 12.23 -12.41
CA TRP A 73 10.22 11.36 -11.26
C TRP A 73 8.85 10.68 -11.27
N PRO A 74 7.73 11.29 -11.72
CA PRO A 74 6.44 10.60 -11.78
C PRO A 74 6.48 9.40 -12.73
N SER A 75 7.06 9.56 -13.92
CA SER A 75 7.19 8.46 -14.88
C SER A 75 8.19 7.39 -14.43
N VAL A 76 9.15 7.73 -13.54
CA VAL A 76 10.06 6.72 -12.97
C VAL A 76 9.27 5.75 -12.08
N LEU A 77 8.27 6.23 -11.33
CA LEU A 77 7.44 5.40 -10.44
C LEU A 77 6.77 4.23 -11.16
N ASN A 78 6.28 4.44 -12.38
CA ASN A 78 5.57 3.40 -13.14
C ASN A 78 6.47 2.55 -14.02
N ASP A 79 7.71 2.97 -14.29
CA ASP A 79 8.62 2.16 -15.12
C ASP A 79 8.89 0.82 -14.41
N TYR A 80 8.90 0.76 -13.06
CA TYR A 80 9.00 -0.51 -12.31
C TYR A 80 7.98 -1.57 -12.74
N SER A 81 6.73 -1.19 -12.93
CA SER A 81 5.63 -2.10 -13.32
C SER A 81 5.54 -2.31 -14.84
N ALA A 82 6.34 -1.58 -15.63
CA ALA A 82 6.35 -1.71 -17.08
C ALA A 82 7.06 -2.97 -17.56
N THR A 83 6.56 -3.56 -18.65
CA THR A 83 7.25 -4.66 -19.30
C THR A 83 8.61 -4.17 -19.82
N PRO A 84 9.74 -4.82 -19.45
CA PRO A 84 11.06 -4.40 -19.90
C PRO A 84 11.16 -4.55 -21.42
N ARG A 85 11.89 -3.64 -22.08
CA ARG A 85 12.07 -3.71 -23.53
C ARG A 85 13.01 -4.85 -23.90
N GLU A 86 13.06 -5.16 -25.20
CA GLU A 86 14.01 -6.12 -25.74
C GLU A 86 15.45 -5.75 -25.33
N GLY A 87 16.18 -6.69 -24.73
CA GLY A 87 17.54 -6.46 -24.21
C GLY A 87 17.63 -5.80 -22.82
N GLU A 88 16.52 -5.56 -22.13
CA GLU A 88 16.50 -5.02 -20.75
C GLU A 88 16.22 -6.06 -19.68
N ALA A 89 15.71 -7.24 -20.04
CA ALA A 89 15.24 -8.26 -19.08
C ALA A 89 16.27 -8.62 -17.99
N ALA A 90 17.53 -8.88 -18.35
CA ALA A 90 18.56 -9.22 -17.36
C ALA A 90 18.82 -8.08 -16.37
N ARG A 91 18.88 -6.83 -16.85
CA ARG A 91 19.06 -5.65 -15.99
C ARG A 91 17.84 -5.41 -15.10
N TYR A 92 16.65 -5.69 -15.61
CA TYR A 92 15.41 -5.60 -14.84
C TYR A 92 15.39 -6.62 -13.70
N GLU A 93 15.80 -7.87 -13.94
CA GLU A 93 15.95 -8.87 -12.88
C GLU A 93 17.01 -8.49 -11.85
N ASP A 94 18.17 -7.98 -12.26
CA ASP A 94 19.19 -7.47 -11.34
C ASP A 94 18.65 -6.33 -10.46
N TYR A 95 17.85 -5.45 -11.06
CA TYR A 95 17.18 -4.36 -10.36
C TYR A 95 16.14 -4.88 -9.35
N LYS A 96 15.29 -5.83 -9.72
CA LYS A 96 14.36 -6.49 -8.79
C LYS A 96 15.08 -7.18 -7.64
N ASN A 97 16.18 -7.88 -7.92
CA ASN A 97 17.01 -8.50 -6.89
C ASN A 97 17.60 -7.47 -5.91
N CYS A 98 17.99 -6.29 -6.42
CA CYS A 98 18.43 -5.20 -5.57
C CYS A 98 17.32 -4.68 -4.66
N LEU A 99 16.11 -4.44 -5.18
CA LEU A 99 14.96 -4.04 -4.38
C LEU A 99 14.62 -5.09 -3.32
N THR A 100 14.65 -6.38 -3.65
CA THR A 100 14.44 -7.47 -2.68
C THR A 100 15.49 -7.44 -1.55
N ASN A 101 16.72 -7.02 -1.83
CA ASN A 101 17.74 -6.87 -0.79
C ASN A 101 17.49 -5.66 0.12
N LEU A 102 16.89 -4.58 -0.41
CA LEU A 102 16.44 -3.44 0.40
C LEU A 102 15.24 -3.84 1.25
N LEU A 103 14.26 -4.52 0.66
CA LEU A 103 13.07 -5.04 1.35
C LEU A 103 13.43 -5.90 2.56
N LYS A 104 14.44 -6.77 2.42
CA LYS A 104 14.97 -7.60 3.54
C LYS A 104 15.58 -6.79 4.68
N ARG A 105 16.04 -5.57 4.42
CA ARG A 105 16.58 -4.66 5.44
C ARG A 105 15.46 -3.88 6.10
N ASP A 106 14.44 -3.49 5.35
CA ASP A 106 13.30 -2.75 5.85
C ASP A 106 12.31 -3.61 6.63
N PHE A 107 12.14 -4.87 6.22
CA PHE A 107 11.27 -5.86 6.85
C PHE A 107 12.07 -7.14 7.10
N ALA A 108 12.44 -7.35 8.35
CA ALA A 108 13.29 -8.46 8.78
C ALA A 108 12.63 -9.82 8.51
N PHE A 109 11.30 -9.88 8.36
CA PHE A 109 10.56 -11.07 7.93
C PHE A 109 11.23 -11.77 6.74
N TYR A 110 11.57 -11.04 5.68
CA TYR A 110 12.16 -11.61 4.45
C TYR A 110 13.63 -12.06 4.61
N SER A 111 14.29 -11.65 5.70
CA SER A 111 15.64 -12.10 6.05
C SER A 111 15.63 -13.35 6.94
N ILE A 112 14.58 -13.52 7.73
CA ILE A 112 14.42 -14.62 8.68
C ILE A 112 13.76 -15.82 8.00
N TYR A 113 12.70 -15.56 7.21
CA TYR A 113 11.83 -16.59 6.66
C TYR A 113 11.99 -16.77 5.15
N ASN A 114 11.73 -17.98 4.70
CA ASN A 114 11.63 -18.36 3.29
C ASN A 114 10.19 -18.85 3.01
N PRO A 115 9.28 -17.96 2.57
CA PRO A 115 7.89 -18.31 2.27
C PRO A 115 7.77 -19.44 1.23
N LYS A 116 8.68 -19.50 0.25
CA LYS A 116 8.70 -20.59 -0.74
C LYS A 116 9.02 -21.94 -0.12
N ALA A 117 9.92 -21.99 0.87
CA ALA A 117 10.17 -23.21 1.64
C ALA A 117 8.95 -23.59 2.48
N TYR A 118 8.30 -22.60 3.10
CA TYR A 118 7.08 -22.82 3.88
C TYR A 118 5.96 -23.41 3.03
N PHE A 119 5.71 -22.87 1.83
CA PHE A 119 4.68 -23.41 0.94
C PHE A 119 5.01 -24.81 0.45
N ARG A 120 6.28 -25.16 0.27
CA ARG A 120 6.68 -26.55 0.01
C ARG A 120 6.33 -27.47 1.17
N VAL A 121 6.55 -27.04 2.42
CA VAL A 121 6.15 -27.79 3.62
C VAL A 121 4.64 -27.96 3.71
N LEU A 122 3.88 -26.86 3.53
CA LEU A 122 2.41 -26.91 3.49
C LEU A 122 1.92 -27.91 2.46
N THR A 123 2.58 -27.94 1.29
CA THR A 123 2.21 -28.87 0.24
C THR A 123 2.52 -30.31 0.63
N GLY A 124 3.69 -30.64 1.20
CA GLY A 124 4.04 -32.01 1.57
C GLY A 124 4.05 -33.01 0.39
N GLN A 125 4.64 -34.20 0.57
CA GLN A 125 4.60 -35.28 -0.42
C GLN A 125 3.26 -36.04 -0.38
N SER A 126 2.13 -35.33 -0.47
CA SER A 126 0.83 -36.02 -0.52
C SER A 126 0.57 -36.57 -1.92
N THR A 127 0.19 -37.86 -2.02
CA THR A 127 0.06 -38.59 -3.29
C THR A 127 -1.40 -38.90 -3.63
N GLY A 128 -2.35 -37.98 -3.38
CA GLY A 128 -3.78 -38.21 -3.62
C GLY A 128 -4.54 -36.96 -4.10
N VAL A 129 -5.60 -37.16 -4.91
CA VAL A 129 -6.38 -36.09 -5.56
C VAL A 129 -7.01 -35.10 -4.57
N GLN A 130 -7.47 -35.59 -3.41
CA GLN A 130 -8.07 -34.76 -2.36
C GLN A 130 -7.04 -33.89 -1.64
N ALA A 131 -5.84 -34.43 -1.42
CA ALA A 131 -4.75 -33.68 -0.84
C ALA A 131 -4.15 -32.70 -1.86
N LEU A 132 -4.21 -33.02 -3.17
CA LEU A 132 -3.88 -32.10 -4.26
C LEU A 132 -4.85 -30.90 -4.34
N LEU A 133 -6.13 -31.11 -4.04
CA LEU A 133 -7.13 -30.04 -3.93
C LEU A 133 -6.84 -29.15 -2.71
N ALA A 134 -6.66 -29.73 -1.51
CA ALA A 134 -6.28 -28.96 -0.33
C ALA A 134 -4.96 -28.18 -0.50
N GLN A 135 -3.95 -28.82 -1.13
CA GLN A 135 -2.69 -28.17 -1.51
C GLN A 135 -2.91 -27.02 -2.47
N GLY A 136 -3.73 -27.21 -3.53
CA GLY A 136 -4.06 -26.16 -4.49
C GLY A 136 -4.76 -24.97 -3.84
N LEU A 137 -5.57 -25.22 -2.81
CA LEU A 137 -6.32 -24.19 -2.08
C LEU A 137 -5.45 -23.39 -1.11
N ILE A 138 -4.65 -24.05 -0.28
CA ILE A 138 -3.70 -23.39 0.64
C ILE A 138 -2.62 -22.66 -0.15
N ALA A 139 -2.06 -23.32 -1.17
CA ALA A 139 -1.05 -22.71 -2.02
C ALA A 139 -1.62 -21.51 -2.78
N ALA A 140 -2.82 -21.61 -3.39
CA ALA A 140 -3.39 -20.47 -4.08
C ALA A 140 -3.69 -19.29 -3.16
N ARG A 141 -4.12 -19.53 -1.91
CA ARG A 141 -4.38 -18.46 -0.93
C ARG A 141 -3.09 -17.83 -0.41
N ASN A 142 -2.21 -18.63 0.19
CA ASN A 142 -1.04 -18.10 0.89
C ASN A 142 0.06 -17.66 -0.09
N THR A 143 0.21 -18.33 -1.25
CA THR A 143 1.16 -17.89 -2.28
C THR A 143 0.71 -16.57 -2.90
N LEU A 144 -0.59 -16.38 -3.16
CA LEU A 144 -1.10 -15.10 -3.69
C LEU A 144 -0.89 -13.95 -2.71
N ILE A 145 -1.09 -14.20 -1.40
CA ILE A 145 -0.83 -13.20 -0.36
C ILE A 145 0.66 -12.84 -0.31
N MET A 146 1.54 -13.84 -0.26
CA MET A 146 2.97 -13.56 -0.08
C MET A 146 3.66 -13.06 -1.36
N ASP A 147 3.26 -13.51 -2.53
CA ASP A 147 3.72 -12.95 -3.80
C ASP A 147 3.22 -11.50 -3.94
N GLY A 148 1.97 -11.23 -3.53
CA GLY A 148 1.40 -9.88 -3.48
C GLY A 148 2.12 -8.97 -2.48
N ALA A 149 2.43 -9.47 -1.28
CA ALA A 149 3.24 -8.78 -0.27
C ALA A 149 4.63 -8.45 -0.83
N GLU A 150 5.36 -9.46 -1.33
CA GLU A 150 6.71 -9.26 -1.86
C GLU A 150 6.75 -8.24 -3.04
N GLU A 151 5.72 -8.24 -3.88
CA GLU A 151 5.59 -7.25 -4.97
C GLU A 151 5.23 -5.86 -4.45
N MET A 152 4.30 -5.75 -3.50
CA MET A 152 3.98 -4.50 -2.79
C MET A 152 5.21 -3.92 -2.11
N GLY A 153 5.94 -4.74 -1.34
CA GLY A 153 7.16 -4.35 -0.66
C GLY A 153 8.22 -3.84 -1.66
N ARG A 154 8.42 -4.53 -2.79
CA ARG A 154 9.32 -4.01 -3.84
C ARG A 154 8.85 -2.70 -4.44
N LYS A 155 7.55 -2.53 -4.67
CA LYS A 155 6.97 -1.29 -5.19
C LYS A 155 7.12 -0.14 -4.18
N PHE A 156 6.94 -0.42 -2.89
CA PHE A 156 7.24 0.49 -1.80
C PHE A 156 8.71 0.90 -1.81
N GLU A 157 9.65 -0.06 -1.85
CA GLU A 157 11.09 0.23 -1.92
C GLU A 157 11.41 1.10 -3.14
N HIS A 158 10.90 0.73 -4.32
CA HIS A 158 11.07 1.53 -5.52
C HIS A 158 10.61 2.97 -5.32
N GLY A 159 9.36 3.18 -4.90
CA GLY A 159 8.81 4.51 -4.73
C GLY A 159 9.51 5.30 -3.63
N LYS A 160 9.82 4.66 -2.48
CA LYS A 160 10.60 5.24 -1.37
C LYS A 160 11.91 5.82 -1.87
N TRP A 161 12.67 5.09 -2.67
CA TRP A 161 13.94 5.60 -3.18
C TRP A 161 13.79 6.62 -4.32
N VAL A 162 12.74 6.53 -5.14
CA VAL A 162 12.45 7.54 -6.19
C VAL A 162 12.24 8.92 -5.58
N ILE A 163 11.58 9.02 -4.42
CA ILE A 163 11.26 10.30 -3.75
C ILE A 163 12.28 10.71 -2.69
N SER A 164 13.31 9.90 -2.44
CA SER A 164 14.30 10.14 -1.39
C SER A 164 15.25 11.29 -1.75
N TYR A 165 15.70 12.03 -0.74
CA TYR A 165 16.87 12.92 -0.86
C TYR A 165 18.12 12.19 -1.39
N TYR A 166 18.22 10.88 -1.10
CA TYR A 166 19.30 10.02 -1.56
C TYR A 166 19.06 9.63 -3.01
N PRO A 167 20.02 9.86 -3.94
CA PRO A 167 19.78 9.52 -5.33
C PRO A 167 19.55 8.02 -5.49
N PHE A 168 18.39 7.67 -6.01
CA PHE A 168 17.90 6.31 -6.15
C PHE A 168 18.91 5.32 -6.78
N SER A 169 19.61 5.76 -7.83
CA SER A 169 20.62 4.97 -8.55
C SER A 169 21.83 4.58 -7.71
N CYS A 170 22.02 5.24 -6.56
CA CYS A 170 23.08 4.95 -5.61
C CYS A 170 22.72 3.82 -4.63
N LYS A 171 21.44 3.41 -4.55
CA LYS A 171 21.02 2.18 -3.84
C LYS A 171 20.88 1.02 -4.81
N CYS A 172 20.12 1.23 -5.88
CA CYS A 172 19.87 0.22 -6.89
C CYS A 172 20.16 0.74 -8.30
N PRO A 173 21.02 0.04 -9.06
CA PRO A 173 21.22 0.27 -10.48
C PRO A 173 19.88 0.29 -11.24
N PHE A 174 19.48 1.46 -11.77
CA PHE A 174 18.24 1.51 -12.53
C PHE A 174 18.43 0.87 -13.91
N TYR A 175 17.50 -0.01 -14.28
CA TYR A 175 17.64 -0.87 -15.46
C TYR A 175 17.38 -0.14 -16.78
N SER A 176 16.48 0.83 -16.76
CA SER A 176 15.92 1.48 -17.95
C SER A 176 16.83 2.58 -18.50
N PRO A 177 17.27 2.50 -19.77
CA PRO A 177 18.13 3.49 -20.39
C PRO A 177 17.41 4.80 -20.71
N ARG A 178 16.07 4.86 -20.57
CA ARG A 178 15.28 6.09 -20.71
C ARG A 178 15.69 7.15 -19.69
N PHE A 179 16.10 6.74 -18.51
CA PHE A 179 16.45 7.61 -17.40
C PHE A 179 17.96 7.62 -17.18
N GLN A 180 18.70 8.14 -18.17
CA GLN A 180 20.17 8.06 -18.20
C GLN A 180 20.85 8.72 -16.99
N HIS A 181 20.21 9.72 -16.38
CA HIS A 181 20.68 10.36 -15.15
C HIS A 181 20.68 9.42 -13.93
N LEU A 182 19.90 8.33 -13.98
CA LEU A 182 19.85 7.28 -12.96
C LEU A 182 20.80 6.11 -13.25
N LYS A 183 21.74 6.26 -14.19
CA LYS A 183 22.71 5.19 -14.48
C LYS A 183 23.62 4.91 -13.27
N PRO A 184 24.04 3.65 -13.07
CA PRO A 184 24.95 3.27 -11.99
C PRO A 184 26.29 4.01 -12.09
N GLY A 185 26.84 4.40 -10.94
CA GLY A 185 28.17 5.01 -10.87
C GLY A 185 28.21 6.51 -11.20
N SER A 186 27.06 7.20 -11.13
CA SER A 186 27.02 8.67 -11.22
C SER A 186 27.98 9.29 -10.18
N PRO A 187 28.69 10.39 -10.51
CA PRO A 187 29.60 11.05 -9.56
C PRO A 187 28.90 11.45 -8.25
N GLN A 188 27.60 11.72 -8.32
CA GLN A 188 26.75 12.08 -7.18
C GLN A 188 26.71 10.98 -6.11
N CYS A 189 26.81 9.71 -6.48
CA CYS A 189 26.81 8.60 -5.52
C CYS A 189 28.07 8.49 -4.67
N ARG A 190 29.22 9.00 -5.16
CA ARG A 190 30.52 8.80 -4.48
C ARG A 190 30.72 9.70 -3.27
N ASN A 191 29.99 10.82 -3.23
CA ASN A 191 30.17 11.88 -2.24
C ASN A 191 28.93 12.03 -1.33
N PHE A 192 27.96 11.13 -1.43
CA PHE A 192 26.70 11.26 -0.71
C PHE A 192 26.79 10.58 0.66
N ALA A 193 26.54 11.34 1.73
CA ALA A 193 26.47 10.81 3.09
C ALA A 193 25.02 10.45 3.44
N ALA A 194 24.83 9.31 4.11
CA ALA A 194 23.55 8.99 4.72
C ALA A 194 23.21 10.05 5.79
N ARG A 195 21.94 10.43 5.85
CA ARG A 195 21.40 11.38 6.82
C ARG A 195 20.58 10.66 7.87
N ASP A 196 21.06 10.70 9.11
CA ASP A 196 20.38 10.12 10.27
C ASP A 196 19.15 10.96 10.69
N ASP A 197 19.08 12.22 10.27
CA ASP A 197 17.92 13.11 10.49
C ASP A 197 16.75 12.83 9.52
N CYS A 198 16.86 11.79 8.69
CA CYS A 198 15.83 11.34 7.77
C CYS A 198 15.43 9.88 8.06
N PRO A 199 14.77 9.59 9.20
CA PRO A 199 14.55 8.23 9.70
C PRO A 199 13.76 7.36 8.72
N PHE A 200 12.75 7.91 8.05
CA PHE A 200 11.94 7.18 7.05
C PHE A 200 12.79 6.52 5.95
N PHE A 201 13.94 7.11 5.58
CA PHE A 201 14.83 6.59 4.55
C PHE A 201 16.10 5.91 5.11
N SER A 202 16.49 6.19 6.35
CA SER A 202 17.75 5.71 6.93
C SER A 202 17.58 4.53 7.87
N ARG A 203 16.40 4.34 8.47
CA ARG A 203 16.07 3.23 9.35
C ARG A 203 15.19 2.18 8.65
N PRO A 204 15.25 0.91 9.09
CA PRO A 204 14.31 -0.11 8.66
C PRO A 204 12.85 0.31 8.88
N THR A 205 12.01 0.14 7.86
CA THR A 205 10.59 0.53 7.93
C THR A 205 9.82 -0.22 9.03
N GLU A 206 10.06 -1.51 9.23
CA GLU A 206 9.45 -2.32 10.30
C GLU A 206 9.75 -1.76 11.71
N GLU A 207 10.96 -1.23 11.93
CA GLU A 207 11.34 -0.62 13.20
C GLU A 207 10.56 0.68 13.46
N ILE A 208 10.43 1.53 12.44
CA ILE A 208 9.67 2.79 12.56
C ILE A 208 8.19 2.47 12.77
N LEU A 209 7.60 1.57 12.00
CA LEU A 209 6.21 1.13 12.19
C LEU A 209 5.99 0.58 13.61
N SER A 210 6.92 -0.23 14.13
CA SER A 210 6.84 -0.74 15.50
C SER A 210 6.86 0.36 16.55
N GLU A 211 7.69 1.38 16.37
CA GLU A 211 7.78 2.54 17.26
C GLU A 211 6.45 3.29 17.29
N TYR A 212 5.89 3.62 16.12
CA TYR A 212 4.64 4.36 16.03
C TYR A 212 3.43 3.56 16.53
N PHE A 213 3.29 2.31 16.09
CA PHE A 213 2.15 1.47 16.45
C PHE A 213 2.12 1.06 17.93
N LEU A 214 3.26 1.05 18.62
CA LEU A 214 3.36 0.57 20.00
C LEU A 214 3.70 1.65 21.03
N GLN A 215 4.30 2.78 20.63
CA GLN A 215 4.88 3.75 21.57
C GLN A 215 4.38 5.19 21.36
N GLU A 216 4.15 5.62 20.12
CA GLU A 216 3.89 7.04 19.81
C GLU A 216 2.41 7.38 19.60
N GLY A 217 1.48 6.48 19.89
CA GLY A 217 0.04 6.75 19.77
C GLY A 217 -0.69 5.93 18.70
N GLY A 218 -0.04 4.93 18.11
CA GLY A 218 -0.72 4.00 17.21
C GLY A 218 -0.70 4.45 15.76
N LEU A 219 -1.79 4.15 15.05
CA LEU A 219 -1.91 4.46 13.63
C LEU A 219 -2.08 5.97 13.38
N ASP A 220 -2.80 6.70 14.24
CA ASP A 220 -2.98 8.16 14.11
C ASP A 220 -1.61 8.87 14.11
N ALA A 221 -0.71 8.47 15.00
CA ALA A 221 0.65 8.99 15.04
C ALA A 221 1.45 8.65 13.77
N TRP A 222 1.23 7.45 13.21
CA TRP A 222 1.84 7.05 11.94
C TRP A 222 1.33 7.93 10.80
N GLU A 223 0.04 8.24 10.75
CA GLU A 223 -0.55 9.13 9.74
C GLU A 223 -0.08 10.58 9.87
N ASP A 224 0.05 11.05 11.10
CA ASP A 224 0.54 12.38 11.41
C ASP A 224 2.05 12.54 11.24
N LEU A 225 2.78 11.44 11.01
CA LEU A 225 4.23 11.48 10.75
C LEU A 225 4.53 12.37 9.54
N LYS A 226 5.12 13.54 9.81
CA LYS A 226 5.59 14.50 8.80
C LYS A 226 7.04 14.23 8.46
N ILE A 227 7.31 13.95 7.18
CA ILE A 227 8.66 13.85 6.67
C ILE A 227 9.17 15.24 6.30
N SER A 228 10.36 15.61 6.79
CA SER A 228 10.99 16.89 6.46
C SER A 228 11.16 17.02 4.94
N PRO A 229 10.84 18.18 4.33
CA PRO A 229 11.10 18.43 2.92
C PRO A 229 12.57 18.21 2.52
N ASP A 230 13.51 18.44 3.45
CA ASP A 230 14.94 18.23 3.22
C ASP A 230 15.33 16.74 3.12
N CYS A 231 14.44 15.84 3.55
CA CYS A 231 14.59 14.39 3.40
C CYS A 231 14.00 13.88 2.07
N LEU A 232 13.38 14.75 1.27
CA LEU A 232 12.81 14.38 -0.01
C LEU A 232 13.78 14.77 -1.14
N ARG A 233 13.58 14.16 -2.32
CA ARG A 233 14.38 14.44 -3.50
C ARG A 233 14.34 15.93 -3.84
N ILE A 234 15.45 16.45 -4.36
CA ILE A 234 15.45 17.75 -5.00
C ILE A 234 14.86 17.58 -6.39
N VAL A 235 13.73 18.24 -6.64
CA VAL A 235 13.07 18.24 -7.95
C VAL A 235 13.72 19.27 -8.86
N GLU A 236 14.12 18.84 -10.06
CA GLU A 236 14.75 19.68 -11.07
C GLU A 236 13.72 20.56 -11.80
N GLY A 237 14.15 21.74 -12.27
CA GLY A 237 13.28 22.67 -13.01
C GLY A 237 12.35 23.52 -12.13
N GLU A 238 11.34 24.11 -12.77
CA GLU A 238 10.35 24.95 -12.09
C GLU A 238 9.43 24.09 -11.20
N LYS A 239 9.35 24.46 -9.91
CA LYS A 239 8.50 23.77 -8.93
C LYS A 239 7.08 24.32 -8.99
N LEU A 240 6.17 23.56 -9.58
CA LEU A 240 4.76 23.93 -9.73
C LEU A 240 3.95 23.73 -8.44
N GLY A 241 4.47 22.97 -7.48
CA GLY A 241 3.80 22.63 -6.22
C GLY A 241 3.43 21.13 -6.12
N PRO A 242 2.81 20.71 -5.00
CA PRO A 242 2.36 19.34 -4.79
C PRO A 242 1.16 18.98 -5.69
N PHE A 243 0.71 17.72 -5.63
CA PHE A 243 -0.30 17.15 -6.54
C PHE A 243 -1.54 18.02 -6.69
N LYS A 244 -2.24 18.34 -5.58
CA LYS A 244 -3.49 19.12 -5.60
C LYS A 244 -3.28 20.51 -6.17
N THR A 245 -2.19 21.19 -5.80
CA THR A 245 -1.85 22.51 -6.33
C THR A 245 -1.75 22.48 -7.85
N VAL A 246 -1.03 21.51 -8.42
CA VAL A 246 -0.89 21.40 -9.87
C VAL A 246 -2.20 20.96 -10.53
N PHE A 247 -2.95 20.05 -9.89
CA PHE A 247 -4.26 19.61 -10.36
C PHE A 247 -5.22 20.78 -10.59
N TYR A 248 -5.36 21.68 -9.62
CA TYR A 248 -6.25 22.85 -9.78
C TYR A 248 -5.77 23.84 -10.86
N THR A 249 -4.49 23.87 -11.22
CA THR A 249 -4.04 24.68 -12.37
C THR A 249 -4.61 24.22 -13.72
N LEU A 250 -5.13 22.99 -13.79
CA LEU A 250 -5.81 22.49 -14.99
C LEU A 250 -7.17 23.15 -15.18
N PHE A 251 -7.82 23.57 -14.10
CA PHE A 251 -9.16 24.14 -14.12
C PHE A 251 -9.16 25.53 -14.78
N PRO A 252 -10.27 25.91 -15.44
CA PRO A 252 -10.51 27.30 -15.83
C PRO A 252 -10.43 28.24 -14.62
N ASP A 253 -9.87 29.44 -14.79
CA ASP A 253 -9.61 30.36 -13.67
C ASP A 253 -10.88 30.70 -12.87
N HIS A 254 -12.03 30.80 -13.53
CA HIS A 254 -13.31 31.11 -12.89
C HIS A 254 -13.92 29.96 -12.08
N ILE A 255 -13.38 28.74 -12.17
CA ILE A 255 -13.83 27.55 -11.43
C ILE A 255 -12.79 27.11 -10.39
N ARG A 256 -11.50 27.35 -10.69
CA ARG A 256 -10.36 26.87 -9.90
C ARG A 256 -10.52 27.12 -8.40
N ASP A 257 -10.77 28.37 -8.02
CA ASP A 257 -10.78 28.76 -6.61
C ASP A 257 -11.99 28.18 -5.88
N GLU A 258 -13.13 28.05 -6.57
CA GLU A 258 -14.33 27.44 -6.01
C GLU A 258 -14.15 25.93 -5.83
N ALA A 259 -13.60 25.23 -6.84
CA ALA A 259 -13.30 23.81 -6.75
C ALA A 259 -12.29 23.50 -5.63
N ALA A 260 -11.20 24.27 -5.55
CA ALA A 260 -10.21 24.10 -4.50
C ALA A 260 -10.77 24.34 -3.09
N ARG A 261 -11.70 25.30 -2.96
CA ARG A 261 -12.40 25.56 -1.69
C ARG A 261 -13.35 24.42 -1.33
N VAL A 262 -14.19 23.97 -2.27
CA VAL A 262 -15.16 22.88 -2.03
C VAL A 262 -14.44 21.59 -1.62
N ASP A 263 -13.33 21.26 -2.27
CA ASP A 263 -12.53 20.09 -1.91
C ASP A 263 -11.92 20.24 -0.50
N SER A 264 -11.43 21.45 -0.16
CA SER A 264 -10.93 21.74 1.19
C SER A 264 -12.04 21.68 2.25
N ASP A 265 -13.24 22.14 1.94
CA ASP A 265 -14.40 22.11 2.84
C ASP A 265 -14.87 20.66 3.04
N LEU A 266 -14.84 19.84 1.96
CA LEU A 266 -15.15 18.41 2.01
C LEU A 266 -14.15 17.67 2.89
N GLU A 267 -12.84 17.89 2.69
CA GLU A 267 -11.79 17.28 3.52
C GLU A 267 -11.93 17.65 5.00
N ALA A 268 -12.26 18.90 5.30
CA ALA A 268 -12.50 19.34 6.67
C ALA A 268 -13.74 18.67 7.28
N THR A 269 -14.82 18.57 6.51
CA THR A 269 -16.08 17.93 6.93
C THR A 269 -15.88 16.44 7.20
N GLU A 270 -15.17 15.73 6.32
CA GLU A 270 -14.83 14.31 6.52
C GLU A 270 -13.92 14.10 7.74
N SER A 271 -12.98 15.01 7.98
CA SER A 271 -12.12 14.97 9.17
C SER A 271 -12.91 15.18 10.47
N GLU A 272 -13.87 16.09 10.45
CA GLU A 272 -14.76 16.34 11.59
C GLU A 272 -15.69 15.14 11.84
N LEU A 273 -16.26 14.58 10.76
CA LEU A 273 -17.07 13.35 10.81
C LEU A 273 -16.31 12.19 11.46
N LYS A 274 -15.05 11.97 11.05
CA LYS A 274 -14.18 10.95 11.67
C LYS A 274 -13.97 11.20 13.16
N THR A 275 -13.82 12.47 13.56
CA THR A 275 -13.63 12.84 14.97
C THR A 275 -14.89 12.55 15.79
N VAL A 276 -16.07 12.88 15.26
CA VAL A 276 -17.37 12.57 15.89
C VAL A 276 -17.57 11.06 15.98
N GLN A 277 -17.30 10.32 14.92
CA GLN A 277 -17.40 8.85 14.88
C GLN A 277 -16.43 8.17 15.85
N ALA A 278 -15.22 8.72 16.03
CA ALA A 278 -14.28 8.23 17.04
C ALA A 278 -14.81 8.48 18.45
N ARG A 279 -15.39 9.67 18.69
CA ARG A 279 -15.99 10.03 19.98
C ARG A 279 -17.16 9.11 20.34
N LEU A 280 -18.03 8.81 19.38
CA LEU A 280 -19.17 7.89 19.53
C LEU A 280 -18.77 6.46 19.90
N LYS A 281 -17.52 6.06 19.63
CA LYS A 281 -16.98 4.74 20.00
C LYS A 281 -16.39 4.70 21.42
N GLU A 282 -16.29 5.83 22.12
CA GLU A 282 -15.77 5.88 23.48
C GLU A 282 -16.75 5.26 24.49
N GLU A 283 -16.21 4.49 25.45
CA GLU A 283 -17.02 3.96 26.55
C GLU A 283 -17.36 5.08 27.55
N ASN A 284 -18.59 5.08 28.08
CA ASN A 284 -19.11 6.00 29.10
C ASN A 284 -19.58 7.38 28.63
N LEU A 285 -20.02 7.52 27.38
CA LEU A 285 -20.78 8.70 26.96
C LEU A 285 -22.09 8.82 27.75
N SER A 286 -22.45 10.05 28.13
CA SER A 286 -23.79 10.31 28.66
C SER A 286 -24.81 10.22 27.53
N SER A 287 -26.02 9.75 27.81
CA SER A 287 -27.08 9.63 26.77
C SER A 287 -27.39 10.95 26.05
N GLY A 288 -27.17 12.10 26.70
CA GLY A 288 -27.33 13.42 26.09
C GLY A 288 -26.16 13.84 25.21
N GLU A 289 -24.95 13.37 25.51
CA GLU A 289 -23.76 13.59 24.67
C GLU A 289 -23.79 12.68 23.45
N GLU A 290 -24.16 11.40 23.64
CA GLU A 290 -24.36 10.43 22.56
C GLU A 290 -25.39 10.94 21.54
N ALA A 291 -26.61 11.30 21.98
CA ALA A 291 -27.64 11.83 21.08
C ALA A 291 -27.24 13.16 20.38
N ARG A 292 -26.37 13.96 21.01
CA ARG A 292 -25.84 15.18 20.38
C ARG A 292 -24.85 14.82 19.28
N LEU A 293 -23.95 13.88 19.55
CA LEU A 293 -22.94 13.40 18.60
C LEU A 293 -23.58 12.66 17.42
N GLU A 294 -24.59 11.82 17.63
CA GLU A 294 -25.33 11.16 16.55
C GLU A 294 -25.98 12.17 15.60
N LYS A 295 -26.55 13.24 16.15
CA LYS A 295 -27.13 14.33 15.33
C LYS A 295 -26.07 15.13 14.59
N GLU A 296 -24.90 15.30 15.20
CA GLU A 296 -23.74 15.96 14.58
C GLU A 296 -23.17 15.09 13.44
N GLU A 297 -23.11 13.77 13.63
CA GLU A 297 -22.74 12.79 12.60
C GLU A 297 -23.68 12.89 11.39
N GLU A 298 -25.00 12.78 11.58
CA GLU A 298 -26.00 12.89 10.50
C GLU A 298 -25.87 14.21 9.73
N ALA A 299 -25.67 15.32 10.44
CA ALA A 299 -25.50 16.64 9.82
C ALA A 299 -24.21 16.77 9.00
N LEU A 300 -23.12 16.12 9.45
CA LEU A 300 -21.85 16.10 8.73
C LEU A 300 -21.89 15.17 7.52
N GLU A 301 -22.60 14.04 7.61
CA GLU A 301 -22.86 13.15 6.47
C GLU A 301 -23.66 13.88 5.37
N ASP A 302 -24.76 14.54 5.73
CA ASP A 302 -25.56 15.35 4.80
C ASP A 302 -24.73 16.46 4.14
N ALA A 303 -23.89 17.14 4.93
CA ALA A 303 -23.02 18.20 4.43
C ALA A 303 -21.95 17.66 3.46
N ALA A 304 -21.38 16.49 3.74
CA ALA A 304 -20.42 15.84 2.85
C ALA A 304 -21.08 15.46 1.51
N GLU A 305 -22.30 14.89 1.54
CA GLU A 305 -23.04 14.57 0.31
C GLU A 305 -23.35 15.81 -0.54
N GLU A 306 -23.72 16.93 0.09
CA GLU A 306 -23.94 18.20 -0.62
C GLU A 306 -22.65 18.70 -1.28
N LEU A 307 -21.52 18.67 -0.54
CA LEU A 307 -20.22 19.09 -1.07
C LEU A 307 -19.75 18.21 -2.22
N ILE A 308 -19.96 16.89 -2.15
CA ILE A 308 -19.67 15.96 -3.25
C ILE A 308 -20.48 16.33 -4.49
N ALA A 309 -21.79 16.58 -4.35
CA ALA A 309 -22.63 16.96 -5.49
C ALA A 309 -22.20 18.30 -6.13
N VAL A 310 -21.76 19.26 -5.31
CA VAL A 310 -21.19 20.53 -5.79
C VAL A 310 -19.86 20.29 -6.51
N GLN A 311 -18.97 19.49 -5.94
CA GLN A 311 -17.67 19.13 -6.52
C GLN A 311 -17.85 18.49 -7.90
N GLU A 312 -18.69 17.46 -8.02
CA GLU A 312 -18.96 16.77 -9.29
C GLU A 312 -19.40 17.77 -10.37
N LYS A 313 -20.34 18.66 -10.04
CA LYS A 313 -20.83 19.70 -10.95
C LYS A 313 -19.73 20.69 -11.37
N LEU A 314 -18.86 21.09 -10.44
CA LEU A 314 -17.73 21.97 -10.75
C LEU A 314 -16.74 21.28 -11.69
N TYR A 315 -16.46 20.00 -11.47
CA TYR A 315 -15.55 19.22 -12.31
C TYR A 315 -16.10 19.00 -13.72
N GLU A 316 -17.40 18.69 -13.85
CA GLU A 316 -18.09 18.62 -15.14
C GLU A 316 -18.06 19.97 -15.88
N THR A 317 -18.34 21.06 -15.15
CA THR A 317 -18.31 22.41 -15.72
C THR A 317 -16.89 22.77 -16.16
N ALA A 318 -15.88 22.43 -15.37
CA ALA A 318 -14.47 22.63 -15.71
C ALA A 318 -14.06 21.88 -16.98
N LEU A 319 -14.49 20.63 -17.15
CA LEU A 319 -14.21 19.86 -18.36
C LEU A 319 -14.90 20.45 -19.61
N SER A 320 -16.15 20.90 -19.47
CA SER A 320 -16.92 21.44 -20.60
C SER A 320 -16.44 22.82 -21.08
N THR A 321 -15.80 23.59 -20.19
CA THR A 321 -15.28 24.93 -20.45
C THR A 321 -13.75 24.98 -20.54
N LEU A 322 -13.09 23.83 -20.55
CA LEU A 322 -11.64 23.73 -20.59
C LEU A 322 -11.08 24.20 -21.93
N GLU A 323 -10.17 25.17 -21.87
CA GLU A 323 -9.28 25.49 -23.00
C GLU A 323 -8.04 24.57 -22.98
N PRO A 324 -7.87 23.68 -23.96
CA PRO A 324 -6.73 22.77 -23.99
C PRO A 324 -5.47 23.50 -24.42
N THR A 325 -4.45 23.49 -23.56
CA THR A 325 -3.10 23.95 -23.89
C THR A 325 -2.11 22.78 -23.81
N PRO A 326 -0.99 22.81 -24.57
CA PRO A 326 0.03 21.76 -24.47
C PRO A 326 0.56 21.60 -23.03
N GLU A 327 0.71 22.71 -22.32
CA GLU A 327 1.18 22.72 -20.93
C GLU A 327 0.19 22.00 -19.99
N LYS A 328 -1.11 22.27 -20.10
CA LYS A 328 -2.15 21.58 -19.30
C LYS A 328 -2.17 20.08 -19.59
N ILE A 329 -1.99 19.67 -20.84
CA ILE A 329 -1.91 18.25 -21.21
C ILE A 329 -0.67 17.58 -20.59
N ILE A 330 0.49 18.25 -20.61
CA ILE A 330 1.72 17.71 -19.99
C ILE A 330 1.55 17.58 -18.48
N LYS A 331 0.99 18.61 -17.81
CA LYS A 331 0.66 18.56 -16.38
C LYS A 331 -0.28 17.40 -16.07
N ALA A 332 -1.34 17.24 -16.84
CA ALA A 332 -2.31 16.16 -16.65
C ALA A 332 -1.64 14.78 -16.79
N LYS A 333 -0.81 14.57 -17.82
CA LYS A 333 -0.06 13.32 -18.00
C LYS A 333 0.89 13.02 -16.84
N LYS A 334 1.56 14.03 -16.27
CA LYS A 334 2.42 13.83 -15.09
C LYS A 334 1.64 13.46 -13.84
N LEU A 335 0.49 14.09 -13.64
CA LEU A 335 -0.41 13.72 -12.53
C LEU A 335 -0.98 12.31 -12.72
N LEU A 336 -1.31 11.91 -13.96
CA LEU A 336 -1.75 10.54 -14.26
C LEU A 336 -0.70 9.48 -13.92
N GLU A 337 0.59 9.78 -14.10
CA GLU A 337 1.64 8.85 -13.68
C GLU A 337 1.61 8.64 -12.15
N ILE A 338 1.36 9.70 -11.38
CA ILE A 338 1.21 9.59 -9.93
C ILE A 338 -0.03 8.77 -9.56
N THR A 339 -1.19 9.07 -10.16
CA THR A 339 -2.43 8.33 -9.85
C THR A 339 -2.35 6.88 -10.30
N GLN A 340 -1.70 6.59 -11.42
CA GLN A 340 -1.46 5.23 -11.91
C GLN A 340 -0.62 4.42 -10.93
N PHE A 341 0.48 4.98 -10.41
CA PHE A 341 1.34 4.29 -9.45
C PHE A 341 0.54 3.85 -8.22
N ILE A 342 -0.25 4.78 -7.66
CA ILE A 342 -1.08 4.57 -6.47
C ILE A 342 -2.19 3.55 -6.77
N ARG A 343 -2.93 3.73 -7.87
CA ARG A 343 -4.05 2.85 -8.28
C ARG A 343 -3.58 1.42 -8.53
N GLU A 344 -2.50 1.24 -9.30
CA GLU A 344 -1.94 -0.10 -9.57
C GLU A 344 -1.46 -0.77 -8.28
N GLY A 345 -0.88 0.00 -7.35
CA GLY A 345 -0.48 -0.50 -6.05
C GLY A 345 -1.68 -1.11 -5.33
N PHE A 346 -2.83 -0.43 -5.30
CA PHE A 346 -4.02 -0.95 -4.64
C PHE A 346 -4.81 -1.99 -5.44
N ASP A 347 -4.79 -1.97 -6.78
CA ASP A 347 -5.48 -2.96 -7.61
C ASP A 347 -4.88 -4.36 -7.42
N GLU A 348 -3.55 -4.46 -7.38
CA GLU A 348 -2.82 -5.70 -7.11
C GLU A 348 -3.18 -6.28 -5.72
N ILE A 349 -3.49 -5.40 -4.77
CA ILE A 349 -3.63 -5.74 -3.34
C ILE A 349 -5.11 -5.89 -2.93
N SER A 350 -6.05 -5.25 -3.62
CA SER A 350 -7.48 -5.27 -3.30
C SER A 350 -8.10 -6.67 -3.23
N THR A 351 -7.65 -7.58 -4.09
CA THR A 351 -8.06 -8.99 -4.01
C THR A 351 -7.48 -9.72 -2.80
N ALA A 352 -6.23 -9.43 -2.44
CA ALA A 352 -5.58 -10.00 -1.26
C ALA A 352 -6.25 -9.48 0.03
N MET A 353 -6.55 -8.18 0.11
CA MET A 353 -7.16 -7.54 1.28
C MET A 353 -8.48 -8.20 1.70
N PHE A 354 -9.43 -8.39 0.79
CA PHE A 354 -10.70 -9.04 1.16
C PHE A 354 -10.53 -10.49 1.64
N ALA A 355 -9.58 -11.25 1.05
CA ALA A 355 -9.27 -12.62 1.49
C ALA A 355 -8.54 -12.66 2.85
N LEU A 356 -7.84 -11.57 3.20
CA LEU A 356 -7.03 -11.44 4.42
C LEU A 356 -7.85 -11.13 5.66
N THR A 357 -8.94 -10.35 5.58
CA THR A 357 -9.77 -10.03 6.75
C THR A 357 -10.24 -11.29 7.50
N VAL A 358 -10.69 -12.30 6.74
CA VAL A 358 -11.13 -13.59 7.28
C VAL A 358 -9.93 -14.42 7.76
N LYS A 359 -8.82 -14.40 7.01
CA LYS A 359 -7.57 -15.10 7.37
C LYS A 359 -7.02 -14.63 8.71
N MET A 360 -6.83 -13.33 8.85
CA MET A 360 -6.26 -12.70 10.03
C MET A 360 -7.10 -12.98 11.27
N THR A 361 -8.43 -12.93 11.15
CA THR A 361 -9.32 -13.26 12.27
C THR A 361 -9.13 -14.71 12.72
N ASP A 362 -9.08 -15.65 11.78
CA ASP A 362 -8.85 -17.07 12.09
C ASP A 362 -7.46 -17.30 12.71
N ASP A 363 -6.41 -16.73 12.12
CA ASP A 363 -5.03 -16.90 12.56
C ASP A 363 -4.81 -16.27 13.95
N MET A 364 -5.42 -15.12 14.23
CA MET A 364 -5.45 -14.52 15.56
C MET A 364 -6.14 -15.42 16.59
N ILE A 365 -7.30 -15.99 16.27
CA ILE A 365 -8.02 -16.88 17.20
C ILE A 365 -7.14 -18.11 17.51
N VAL A 366 -6.49 -18.69 16.51
CA VAL A 366 -5.60 -19.84 16.71
C VAL A 366 -4.39 -19.43 17.54
N PHE A 367 -3.73 -18.33 17.19
CA PHE A 367 -2.54 -17.84 17.90
C PHE A 367 -2.84 -17.48 19.36
N SER A 368 -4.01 -16.90 19.65
CA SER A 368 -4.42 -16.49 21.01
C SER A 368 -4.53 -17.66 21.99
N ARG A 369 -4.72 -18.87 21.45
CA ARG A 369 -4.86 -20.11 22.22
C ARG A 369 -3.52 -20.83 22.42
N LEU A 370 -2.43 -20.33 21.85
CA LEU A 370 -1.12 -20.95 21.98
C LEU A 370 -0.51 -20.69 23.35
N GLY A 371 -0.18 -21.77 24.05
CA GLY A 371 0.70 -21.70 25.22
C GLY A 371 2.16 -21.50 24.82
N ALA A 372 2.98 -20.97 25.72
CA ALA A 372 4.40 -20.68 25.48
C ALA A 372 5.22 -21.89 24.99
N VAL A 373 4.89 -23.11 25.46
CA VAL A 373 5.55 -24.35 25.00
C VAL A 373 5.22 -24.64 23.54
N GLN A 374 3.96 -24.51 23.15
CA GLN A 374 3.52 -24.76 21.77
C GLN A 374 4.14 -23.72 20.83
N PHE A 375 4.12 -22.45 21.22
CA PHE A 375 4.76 -21.36 20.48
C PHE A 375 6.24 -21.63 20.18
N ASN A 376 7.01 -22.07 21.19
CA ASN A 376 8.41 -22.38 21.02
C ASN A 376 8.62 -23.59 20.10
N ASN A 377 7.81 -24.65 20.24
CA ASN A 377 7.86 -25.82 19.38
C ASN A 377 7.58 -25.46 17.92
N ASP A 378 6.56 -24.63 17.68
CA ASP A 378 6.20 -24.17 16.33
C ASP A 378 7.32 -23.30 15.73
N SER A 379 7.94 -22.43 16.52
CA SER A 379 9.09 -21.62 16.09
C SER A 379 10.32 -22.46 15.72
N VAL A 380 10.64 -23.48 16.53
CA VAL A 380 11.76 -24.42 16.27
C VAL A 380 11.47 -25.31 15.06
N SER A 381 10.20 -25.70 14.87
CA SER A 381 9.77 -26.49 13.71
C SER A 381 10.07 -25.78 12.39
N LEU A 382 9.82 -24.46 12.30
CA LEU A 382 10.15 -23.67 11.10
C LEU A 382 11.65 -23.71 10.77
N THR A 383 12.51 -23.68 11.78
CA THR A 383 13.97 -23.78 11.57
C THR A 383 14.34 -25.19 11.09
N THR A 384 13.79 -26.21 11.73
CA THR A 384 14.03 -27.62 11.39
C THR A 384 13.60 -27.96 9.96
N GLN A 385 12.53 -27.30 9.48
CA GLN A 385 12.00 -27.46 8.12
C GLN A 385 12.76 -26.61 7.07
N GLY A 386 13.76 -25.82 7.47
CA GLY A 386 14.47 -24.90 6.58
C GLY A 386 13.62 -23.72 6.11
N VAL A 387 12.51 -23.44 6.80
CA VAL A 387 11.64 -22.29 6.56
C VAL A 387 12.20 -21.03 7.20
N ALA A 388 12.78 -21.16 8.40
CA ALA A 388 13.46 -20.07 9.10
C ALA A 388 14.97 -20.32 9.15
N SER A 389 15.76 -19.26 9.06
CA SER A 389 17.23 -19.32 9.20
C SER A 389 17.68 -19.59 10.64
N GLN A 390 16.83 -19.24 11.61
CA GLN A 390 17.04 -19.45 13.05
C GLN A 390 15.69 -19.49 13.78
N PRO A 391 15.64 -20.06 15.00
CA PRO A 391 14.44 -19.96 15.83
C PRO A 391 14.08 -18.49 16.09
N MET A 392 12.79 -18.21 16.27
CA MET A 392 12.30 -16.85 16.44
C MET A 392 13.01 -16.16 17.63
N PRO A 393 13.64 -14.99 17.43
CA PRO A 393 14.26 -14.24 18.51
C PRO A 393 13.22 -13.80 19.56
N PRO A 394 13.56 -13.78 20.87
CA PRO A 394 12.63 -13.38 21.93
C PRO A 394 12.01 -11.99 21.72
N GLU A 395 12.79 -11.05 21.19
CA GLU A 395 12.31 -9.70 20.92
C GLU A 395 11.28 -9.66 19.78
N ARG A 396 11.46 -10.49 18.73
CA ARG A 396 10.47 -10.63 17.65
C ARG A 396 9.18 -11.27 18.16
N ALA A 397 9.29 -12.30 18.99
CA ALA A 397 8.14 -12.91 19.66
C ALA A 397 7.36 -11.88 20.51
N ARG A 398 8.08 -11.04 21.27
CA ARG A 398 7.50 -9.95 22.06
C ARG A 398 6.76 -8.94 21.18
N LEU A 399 7.38 -8.51 20.07
CA LEU A 399 6.76 -7.58 19.13
C LEU A 399 5.51 -8.17 18.48
N MET A 400 5.55 -9.43 18.04
CA MET A 400 4.40 -10.12 17.47
C MET A 400 3.24 -10.20 18.48
N THR A 401 3.50 -10.59 19.73
CA THR A 401 2.45 -10.62 20.77
C THR A 401 1.84 -9.24 21.02
N LYS A 402 2.64 -8.17 21.03
CA LYS A 402 2.13 -6.81 21.20
C LYS A 402 1.31 -6.34 20.00
N ARG A 403 1.74 -6.66 18.79
CA ARG A 403 1.02 -6.28 17.56
C ARG A 403 -0.29 -7.04 17.42
N MET A 404 -0.36 -8.27 17.93
CA MET A 404 -1.58 -9.07 17.92
C MET A 404 -2.78 -8.37 18.59
N THR A 405 -2.58 -7.73 19.74
CA THR A 405 -3.70 -7.14 20.50
C THR A 405 -4.37 -5.99 19.74
N ASN A 406 -3.62 -5.31 18.89
CA ASN A 406 -4.09 -4.14 18.14
C ASN A 406 -4.34 -4.48 16.66
N LEU A 407 -4.10 -5.73 16.23
CA LEU A 407 -4.15 -6.14 14.83
C LEU A 407 -5.50 -5.85 14.15
N PRO A 408 -6.67 -6.17 14.74
CA PRO A 408 -7.94 -5.95 14.07
C PRO A 408 -8.25 -4.47 13.84
N VAL A 409 -7.92 -3.63 14.83
CA VAL A 409 -8.13 -2.18 14.77
C VAL A 409 -7.18 -1.57 13.75
N ASN A 410 -5.89 -1.90 13.82
CA ASN A 410 -4.90 -1.44 12.86
C ASN A 410 -5.25 -1.90 11.44
N TYR A 411 -5.72 -3.13 11.28
CA TYR A 411 -6.13 -3.66 9.98
C TYR A 411 -7.29 -2.89 9.37
N ALA A 412 -8.39 -2.72 10.11
CA ALA A 412 -9.56 -2.00 9.63
C ALA A 412 -9.21 -0.56 9.25
N SER A 413 -8.41 0.12 10.07
CA SER A 413 -8.00 1.48 9.80
C SER A 413 -7.04 1.58 8.62
N ILE A 414 -5.94 0.81 8.57
CA ILE A 414 -5.00 0.80 7.43
C ILE A 414 -5.73 0.51 6.11
N LEU A 415 -6.67 -0.44 6.12
CA LEU A 415 -7.51 -0.75 4.96
C LEU A 415 -8.39 0.44 4.57
N GLY A 416 -9.04 1.09 5.55
CA GLY A 416 -9.82 2.30 5.34
C GLY A 416 -9.00 3.40 4.67
N TYR A 417 -7.77 3.65 5.15
CA TYR A 417 -6.85 4.62 4.53
C TYR A 417 -6.44 4.23 3.12
N ALA A 418 -6.11 2.96 2.89
CA ALA A 418 -5.77 2.48 1.55
C ALA A 418 -6.94 2.67 0.56
N MET A 419 -8.17 2.34 0.98
CA MET A 419 -9.37 2.50 0.15
C MET A 419 -9.72 3.97 -0.09
N SER A 420 -9.60 4.83 0.93
CA SER A 420 -9.80 6.28 0.79
C SER A 420 -8.80 6.89 -0.19
N GLN A 421 -7.51 6.57 -0.08
CA GLN A 421 -6.51 7.02 -1.05
C GLN A 421 -6.80 6.51 -2.46
N LYS A 422 -7.25 5.25 -2.60
CA LYS A 422 -7.65 4.68 -3.89
C LYS A 422 -8.83 5.43 -4.52
N SER A 423 -9.87 5.76 -3.74
CA SER A 423 -11.03 6.52 -4.22
C SER A 423 -10.58 7.90 -4.71
N LEU A 424 -9.86 8.63 -3.86
CA LEU A 424 -9.37 9.97 -4.15
C LEU A 424 -8.56 10.03 -5.46
N VAL A 425 -7.63 9.10 -5.67
CA VAL A 425 -6.86 9.09 -6.93
C VAL A 425 -7.68 8.64 -8.14
N SER A 426 -8.75 7.87 -7.95
CA SER A 426 -9.66 7.48 -9.03
C SER A 426 -10.44 8.69 -9.53
N GLU A 427 -11.00 9.49 -8.63
CA GLU A 427 -11.73 10.72 -8.94
C GLU A 427 -10.84 11.70 -9.72
N TYR A 428 -9.60 11.91 -9.27
CA TYR A 428 -8.64 12.71 -10.02
C TYR A 428 -8.28 12.10 -11.37
N SER A 429 -8.14 10.77 -11.46
CA SER A 429 -7.76 10.10 -12.71
C SER A 429 -8.77 10.33 -13.82
N ASP A 430 -10.07 10.25 -13.53
CA ASP A 430 -11.12 10.42 -14.54
C ASP A 430 -11.04 11.82 -15.19
N TYR A 431 -10.88 12.87 -14.37
CA TYR A 431 -10.67 14.23 -14.86
C TYR A 431 -9.37 14.33 -15.67
N LEU A 432 -8.27 13.81 -15.15
CA LEU A 432 -6.96 13.89 -15.78
C LEU A 432 -6.90 13.14 -17.12
N GLU A 433 -7.54 11.98 -17.23
CA GLU A 433 -7.69 11.21 -18.46
C GLU A 433 -8.47 11.99 -19.51
N ALA A 434 -9.56 12.67 -19.11
CA ALA A 434 -10.34 13.54 -19.98
C ALA A 434 -9.51 14.71 -20.52
N VAL A 435 -8.70 15.36 -19.67
CA VAL A 435 -7.78 16.44 -20.09
C VAL A 435 -6.72 15.90 -21.05
N ALA A 436 -6.07 14.78 -20.72
CA ALA A 436 -5.04 14.17 -21.56
C ALA A 436 -5.58 13.74 -22.94
N ALA A 437 -6.82 13.25 -23.00
CA ALA A 437 -7.48 12.86 -24.25
C ALA A 437 -7.71 14.04 -25.22
N MET A 438 -7.70 15.28 -24.73
CA MET A 438 -7.83 16.48 -25.58
C MET A 438 -6.64 16.69 -26.52
N GLU A 439 -5.50 16.06 -26.27
CA GLU A 439 -4.35 16.05 -27.21
C GLU A 439 -4.75 15.59 -28.62
N LYS A 440 -5.63 14.58 -28.71
CA LYS A 440 -6.14 14.07 -30.00
C LYS A 440 -7.03 15.09 -30.72
N LYS A 441 -7.69 15.99 -29.98
CA LYS A 441 -8.49 17.08 -30.56
C LYS A 441 -7.58 18.19 -31.10
N MET A 442 -6.50 18.51 -30.38
CA MET A 442 -5.50 19.49 -30.83
C MET A 442 -4.72 19.01 -32.07
N ALA A 443 -4.38 17.73 -32.16
CA ALA A 443 -3.67 17.17 -33.32
C ALA A 443 -4.49 17.11 -34.62
N ARG A 444 -5.79 17.44 -34.58
CA ARG A 444 -6.70 17.46 -35.74
C ARG A 444 -7.04 18.88 -36.22
N GLN A 445 -6.58 19.90 -35.50
CA GLN A 445 -6.62 21.32 -35.90
C GLN A 445 -5.27 21.69 -36.50
#